data_AF-A0A166WWS5-F1
#
_entry.id   AF-A0A166WWS5-F1
#
_cell.length_a   1.000
_cell.length_b   1.000
_cell.length_c   1.000
_cell.angle_alpha   90.00
_cell.angle_beta   90.00
_cell.angle_gamma   90.00
#
_symmetry.space_group_name_H-M   'P 1'
#
loop_
_entity.id
_entity.type
_entity.pdbx_description
1 polymer ?
#
loop_
_entity_poly.entity_id
_entity_poly.type
_entity_poly.pdbx_seq_one_letter_code
_entity_poly.pdbx_strand_id
1 'polypeptide(L)'
;MSPNDQEWTFPKPRKTRKHPAAAAATAAPIAAPHRTAPPAPASALKAEYLSIKRAWTPSPCCTSLRSLIASQGRVLAPVTNAICLGLGTFDPHDGSWEAKRRTYRQFIAFLTIVEELGAERPEKLANAEIQCIFQEPLFTDAERTFLVDMGHRVVDHPVACRAVTSDSLLYGVHLYRDLYQEALGAALPAMFVGTDWDTWDG
;
A
#
# COMPACT_ATOMS: atom_id res chain seq x y z
N MET A 1 20.50 -10.66 41.43
CA MET A 1 20.48 -9.79 40.24
C MET A 1 19.63 -10.49 39.21
N SER A 2 18.36 -10.09 39.09
CA SER A 2 17.40 -10.67 38.14
C SER A 2 17.25 -9.71 36.96
N PRO A 3 17.16 -10.19 35.70
CA PRO A 3 17.12 -9.33 34.53
C PRO A 3 15.73 -8.73 34.30
N ASN A 4 15.73 -7.49 33.79
CA ASN A 4 14.58 -6.66 33.43
C ASN A 4 13.53 -7.37 32.56
N ASP A 5 12.27 -7.31 33.03
CA ASP A 5 11.10 -7.46 32.18
C ASP A 5 10.95 -6.21 31.30
N GLN A 6 11.01 -6.39 29.98
CA GLN A 6 10.62 -5.35 29.01
C GLN A 6 9.09 -5.29 28.96
N GLU A 7 8.53 -4.30 29.63
CA GLU A 7 7.11 -3.99 29.65
C GLU A 7 6.67 -3.42 28.28
N TRP A 8 6.04 -4.26 27.45
CA TRP A 8 5.44 -3.84 26.18
C TRP A 8 4.26 -2.89 26.47
N THR A 9 4.35 -1.66 25.98
CA THR A 9 3.25 -0.70 26.10
C THR A 9 2.23 -0.91 24.98
N PHE A 10 1.11 -1.56 25.29
CA PHE A 10 -0.03 -1.65 24.37
C PHE A 10 -0.93 -0.40 24.50
N PRO A 11 -1.13 0.38 23.44
CA PRO A 11 -2.09 1.48 23.47
C PRO A 11 -3.51 0.94 23.65
N LYS A 12 -4.26 1.50 24.62
CA LYS A 12 -5.63 1.07 24.91
C LYS A 12 -6.55 1.37 23.73
N PRO A 13 -7.33 0.40 23.23
CA PRO A 13 -8.25 0.65 22.11
C PRO A 13 -9.33 1.64 22.53
N ARG A 14 -9.51 2.68 21.72
CA ARG A 14 -10.56 3.68 21.90
C ARG A 14 -11.87 3.07 21.41
N LYS A 15 -12.90 3.05 22.27
CA LYS A 15 -14.24 2.51 21.96
C LYS A 15 -14.75 3.05 20.62
N THR A 16 -14.81 2.19 19.61
CA THR A 16 -15.45 2.45 18.31
C THR A 16 -16.96 2.27 18.45
N ARG A 17 -17.72 3.21 17.87
CA ARG A 17 -19.17 3.05 17.70
C ARG A 17 -19.39 1.93 16.69
N LYS A 18 -20.23 0.95 17.05
CA LYS A 18 -20.66 -0.13 16.16
C LYS A 18 -21.26 0.46 14.88
N HIS A 19 -20.66 0.15 13.74
CA HIS A 19 -21.29 0.32 12.44
C HIS A 19 -22.10 -0.95 12.13
N PRO A 20 -23.32 -0.84 11.58
CA PRO A 20 -24.09 -2.02 11.22
C PRO A 20 -23.40 -2.76 10.08
N ALA A 21 -23.40 -4.10 10.15
CA ALA A 21 -22.86 -4.99 9.13
C ALA A 21 -23.54 -4.70 7.78
N ALA A 22 -22.77 -4.23 6.81
CA ALA A 22 -23.25 -4.06 5.44
C ALA A 22 -23.28 -5.43 4.75
N ALA A 23 -24.48 -5.93 4.49
CA ALA A 23 -24.70 -7.08 3.62
C ALA A 23 -24.07 -6.81 2.25
N ALA A 24 -23.48 -7.85 1.66
CA ALA A 24 -22.88 -7.85 0.32
C ALA A 24 -23.89 -7.33 -0.72
N ALA A 25 -23.81 -6.04 -1.03
CA ALA A 25 -24.54 -5.42 -2.11
C ALA A 25 -23.62 -5.40 -3.33
N THR A 26 -24.02 -6.08 -4.39
CA THR A 26 -23.58 -5.79 -5.76
C THR A 26 -23.74 -4.30 -6.00
N ALA A 27 -22.63 -3.56 -5.89
CA ALA A 27 -22.65 -2.11 -5.91
C ALA A 27 -22.98 -1.61 -7.33
N ALA A 28 -24.17 -1.04 -7.48
CA ALA A 28 -24.44 -0.09 -8.55
C ALA A 28 -23.38 1.03 -8.51
N PRO A 29 -23.02 1.66 -9.65
CA PRO A 29 -21.99 2.68 -9.68
C PRO A 29 -22.37 3.81 -8.71
N ILE A 30 -21.58 3.96 -7.65
CA ILE A 30 -21.69 5.07 -6.71
C ILE A 30 -21.54 6.34 -7.55
N ALA A 31 -22.56 7.21 -7.57
CA ALA A 31 -22.49 8.49 -8.25
C ALA A 31 -21.22 9.22 -7.78
N ALA A 32 -20.34 9.58 -8.74
CA ALA A 32 -19.08 10.21 -8.40
C ALA A 32 -19.33 11.46 -7.55
N PRO A 33 -18.72 11.58 -6.36
CA PRO A 33 -18.94 12.73 -5.50
C PRO A 33 -18.55 14.03 -6.22
N HIS A 34 -19.32 15.09 -6.00
CA HIS A 34 -19.04 16.39 -6.61
C HIS A 34 -17.66 16.89 -6.18
N ARG A 35 -16.82 17.19 -7.18
CA ARG A 35 -15.48 17.73 -6.96
C ARG A 35 -15.54 19.22 -6.66
N THR A 36 -14.77 19.65 -5.67
CA THR A 36 -14.64 21.08 -5.31
C THR A 36 -13.59 21.80 -6.17
N ALA A 37 -12.71 21.05 -6.84
CA ALA A 37 -11.65 21.55 -7.70
C ALA A 37 -11.50 20.72 -9.00
N PRO A 38 -10.94 21.32 -10.07
CA PRO A 38 -10.57 20.59 -11.27
C PRO A 38 -9.61 19.43 -10.96
N PRO A 39 -9.71 18.29 -11.68
CA PRO A 39 -8.76 17.18 -11.52
C PRO A 39 -7.31 17.60 -11.74
N ALA A 40 -6.41 17.13 -10.88
CA ALA A 40 -4.99 17.34 -11.03
C ALA A 40 -4.46 16.57 -12.25
N PRO A 41 -3.68 17.21 -13.13
CA PRO A 41 -3.02 16.51 -14.23
C PRO A 41 -1.90 15.60 -13.70
N ALA A 42 -1.55 14.55 -14.44
CA ALA A 42 -0.49 13.59 -14.08
C ALA A 42 0.86 14.27 -13.74
N SER A 43 1.20 15.37 -14.44
CA SER A 43 2.40 16.16 -14.17
C SER A 43 2.39 16.82 -12.78
N ALA A 44 1.24 17.31 -12.33
CA ALA A 44 1.09 17.87 -10.99
C ALA A 44 1.19 16.76 -9.92
N LEU A 45 0.62 15.59 -10.20
CA LEU A 45 0.75 14.42 -9.31
C LEU A 45 2.21 14.00 -9.14
N LYS A 46 2.97 13.99 -10.24
CA LYS A 46 4.40 13.69 -10.26
C LYS A 46 5.22 14.74 -9.50
N ALA A 47 4.94 16.02 -9.69
CA ALA A 47 5.63 17.10 -8.98
C ALA A 47 5.43 17.00 -7.46
N GLU A 48 4.21 16.73 -7.01
CA GLU A 48 3.90 16.51 -5.60
C GLU A 48 4.61 15.26 -5.06
N TYR A 49 4.56 14.14 -5.79
CA TYR A 49 5.31 12.93 -5.42
C TYR A 49 6.79 13.22 -5.20
N LEU A 50 7.44 13.94 -6.12
CA LEU A 50 8.86 14.28 -6.02
C LEU A 50 9.14 15.18 -4.80
N SER A 51 8.26 16.14 -4.52
CA SER A 51 8.34 17.00 -3.34
C SER A 51 8.27 16.19 -2.05
N ILE A 52 7.28 15.31 -1.92
CA ILE A 52 7.08 14.48 -0.72
C ILE A 52 8.19 13.44 -0.60
N LYS A 53 8.64 12.82 -1.70
CA LYS A 53 9.78 11.88 -1.71
C LYS A 53 11.06 12.55 -1.23
N ARG A 54 11.33 13.79 -1.66
CA ARG A 54 12.48 14.57 -1.18
C ARG A 54 12.45 14.78 0.34
N ALA A 55 11.28 15.03 0.92
CA ALA A 55 11.12 15.16 2.37
C ALA A 55 11.16 13.81 3.10
N TRP A 56 10.70 12.73 2.46
CA TRP A 56 10.70 11.37 3.01
C TRP A 56 12.11 10.79 3.13
N THR A 57 12.94 10.91 2.09
CA THR A 57 14.25 10.25 2.01
C THR A 57 15.15 10.48 3.24
N PRO A 58 15.36 11.72 3.74
CA PRO A 58 16.19 11.96 4.91
C PRO A 58 15.45 11.73 6.25
N SER A 59 14.17 11.34 6.22
CA SER A 59 13.39 11.22 7.45
C SER A 59 13.80 10.00 8.27
N PRO A 60 13.73 10.08 9.62
CA PRO A 60 13.98 8.91 10.47
C PRO A 60 13.09 7.70 10.13
N CYS A 61 11.85 7.96 9.70
CA CYS A 61 10.92 6.91 9.30
C CYS A 61 11.41 6.14 8.07
N CYS A 62 11.93 6.83 7.05
CA CYS A 62 12.56 6.18 5.88
C CYS A 62 13.75 5.33 6.32
N THR A 63 14.65 5.89 7.15
CA THR A 63 15.81 5.16 7.67
C THR A 63 15.40 3.89 8.42
N SER A 64 14.45 4.01 9.37
CA SER A 64 13.96 2.86 10.14
C SER A 64 13.30 1.80 9.25
N LEU A 65 12.52 2.21 8.25
CA LEU A 65 11.89 1.29 7.31
C LEU A 65 12.95 0.54 6.50
N ARG A 66 13.94 1.24 5.95
CA ARG A 66 15.03 0.61 5.18
C ARG A 66 15.82 -0.39 6.05
N SER A 67 16.22 0.02 7.25
CA SER A 67 16.91 -0.89 8.19
C SER A 67 16.08 -2.12 8.56
N LEU A 68 14.76 -1.97 8.73
CA LEU A 68 13.87 -3.09 9.01
C LEU A 68 13.87 -4.08 7.84
N ILE A 69 13.65 -3.61 6.61
CA ILE A 69 13.61 -4.46 5.42
C ILE A 69 14.98 -5.09 5.15
N ALA A 70 16.09 -4.36 5.29
CA ALA A 70 17.43 -4.93 5.12
C ALA A 70 17.75 -6.03 6.15
N SER A 71 17.28 -5.88 7.41
CA SER A 71 17.55 -6.87 8.47
C SER A 71 16.67 -8.12 8.35
N GLN A 72 15.40 -7.98 7.99
CA GLN A 72 14.44 -9.09 7.95
C GLN A 72 14.27 -9.70 6.56
N GLY A 73 14.47 -8.89 5.50
CA GLY A 73 14.23 -9.27 4.11
C GLY A 73 15.10 -10.44 3.63
N ARG A 74 16.29 -10.60 4.19
CA ARG A 74 17.22 -11.70 3.88
C ARG A 74 16.68 -13.08 4.25
N VAL A 75 15.76 -13.14 5.21
CA VAL A 75 15.16 -14.39 5.70
C VAL A 75 13.89 -14.73 4.90
N LEU A 76 13.36 -13.78 4.13
CA LEU A 76 12.17 -13.97 3.32
C LEU A 76 12.50 -14.69 2.00
N ALA A 77 11.49 -15.34 1.44
CA ALA A 77 11.57 -15.79 0.06
C ALA A 77 11.78 -14.58 -0.87
N PRO A 78 12.59 -14.70 -1.94
CA PRO A 78 12.82 -13.59 -2.86
C PRO A 78 11.52 -13.06 -3.45
N VAL A 79 11.27 -11.76 -3.28
CA VAL A 79 10.09 -11.10 -3.86
C VAL A 79 10.34 -10.79 -5.33
N THR A 80 9.42 -11.21 -6.22
CA THR A 80 9.51 -10.96 -7.66
C THR A 80 8.47 -9.96 -8.14
N ASN A 81 7.38 -9.81 -7.39
CA ASN A 81 6.28 -8.92 -7.71
C ASN A 81 5.71 -8.28 -6.45
N ALA A 82 5.27 -7.03 -6.56
CA ALA A 82 4.73 -6.24 -5.47
C ALA A 82 3.34 -5.73 -5.83
N ILE A 83 2.33 -6.19 -5.10
CA ILE A 83 0.93 -5.86 -5.31
C ILE A 83 0.52 -4.79 -4.31
N CYS A 84 0.04 -3.66 -4.80
CA CYS A 84 -0.56 -2.60 -4.00
C CYS A 84 -2.07 -2.52 -4.27
N LEU A 85 -2.87 -2.86 -3.26
CA LEU A 85 -4.33 -2.82 -3.32
C LEU A 85 -4.83 -1.65 -2.46
N GLY A 86 -5.82 -0.91 -2.96
CA GLY A 86 -6.57 0.04 -2.13
C GLY A 86 -5.75 1.22 -1.62
N LEU A 87 -4.83 1.74 -2.43
CA LEU A 87 -3.94 2.85 -2.05
C LEU A 87 -4.68 4.17 -1.76
N GLY A 88 -5.92 4.30 -2.24
CA GLY A 88 -6.68 5.53 -2.29
C GLY A 88 -6.27 6.44 -3.44
N THR A 89 -6.75 7.68 -3.43
CA THR A 89 -6.52 8.66 -4.49
C THR A 89 -5.49 9.73 -4.09
N PHE A 90 -4.64 10.10 -5.03
CA PHE A 90 -3.71 11.22 -4.95
C PHE A 90 -4.42 12.58 -5.10
N ASP A 91 -5.68 12.58 -5.51
CA ASP A 91 -6.45 13.77 -5.86
C ASP A 91 -7.90 13.68 -5.33
N PRO A 92 -8.07 13.73 -3.99
CA PRO A 92 -9.37 13.56 -3.36
C PRO A 92 -10.35 14.66 -3.78
N HIS A 93 -11.60 14.27 -4.02
CA HIS A 93 -12.66 15.13 -4.56
C HIS A 93 -12.99 16.36 -3.69
N ASP A 94 -12.77 16.26 -2.38
CA ASP A 94 -12.99 17.32 -1.40
C ASP A 94 -11.76 18.23 -1.21
N GLY A 95 -10.65 17.92 -1.88
CA GLY A 95 -9.38 18.63 -1.74
C GLY A 95 -8.66 18.35 -0.41
N SER A 96 -9.05 17.29 0.32
CA SER A 96 -8.46 16.95 1.62
C SER A 96 -6.96 16.73 1.52
N TRP A 97 -6.20 17.69 2.05
CA TRP A 97 -4.74 17.60 2.11
C TRP A 97 -4.26 16.39 2.90
N GLU A 98 -4.97 16.02 3.97
CA GLU A 98 -4.60 14.87 4.80
C GLU A 98 -4.77 13.54 4.06
N ALA A 99 -5.87 13.38 3.32
CA ALA A 99 -6.11 12.20 2.50
C ALA A 99 -5.06 12.10 1.39
N LYS A 100 -4.85 13.20 0.64
CA LYS A 100 -3.80 13.30 -0.38
C LYS A 100 -2.43 12.92 0.18
N ARG A 101 -2.01 13.57 1.27
CA ARG A 101 -0.70 13.32 1.92
C ARG A 101 -0.56 11.88 2.41
N ARG A 102 -1.63 11.26 2.91
CA ARG A 102 -1.63 9.86 3.32
C ARG A 102 -1.35 8.94 2.13
N THR A 103 -2.06 9.11 1.02
CA THR A 103 -1.87 8.31 -0.19
C THR A 103 -0.44 8.42 -0.73
N TYR A 104 0.13 9.63 -0.82
CA TYR A 104 1.54 9.79 -1.20
C TYR A 104 2.51 9.10 -0.24
N ARG A 105 2.27 9.19 1.07
CA ARG A 105 3.14 8.53 2.07
C ARG A 105 3.08 7.02 1.97
N GLN A 106 1.89 6.44 1.82
CA GLN A 106 1.71 5.00 1.62
C GLN A 106 2.41 4.54 0.33
N PHE A 107 2.25 5.31 -0.75
CA PHE A 107 2.91 5.03 -2.02
C PHE A 107 4.44 5.06 -1.90
N ILE A 108 5.00 6.10 -1.27
CA ILE A 108 6.45 6.23 -1.08
C ILE A 108 7.00 5.15 -0.14
N ALA A 109 6.26 4.80 0.92
CA ALA A 109 6.64 3.70 1.81
C ALA A 109 6.66 2.36 1.08
N PHE A 110 5.63 2.08 0.26
CA PHE A 110 5.59 0.91 -0.61
C PHE A 110 6.80 0.85 -1.54
N LEU A 111 7.11 1.94 -2.26
CA LEU A 111 8.28 1.98 -3.14
C LEU A 111 9.60 1.82 -2.37
N THR A 112 9.70 2.38 -1.16
CA THR A 112 10.89 2.21 -0.31
C THR A 112 11.10 0.74 0.06
N ILE A 113 10.03 0.01 0.38
CA ILE A 113 10.11 -1.44 0.65
C ILE A 113 10.56 -2.19 -0.60
N VAL A 114 9.98 -1.89 -1.77
CA VAL A 114 10.33 -2.55 -3.03
C VAL A 114 11.79 -2.29 -3.42
N GLU A 115 12.27 -1.05 -3.28
CA GLU A 115 13.67 -0.67 -3.53
C GLU A 115 14.63 -1.52 -2.65
N GLU A 116 14.34 -1.66 -1.35
CA GLU A 116 15.17 -2.44 -0.42
C GLU A 116 15.09 -3.95 -0.66
N LEU A 117 13.90 -4.49 -0.89
CA LEU A 117 13.73 -5.90 -1.28
C LEU A 117 14.47 -6.20 -2.59
N GLY A 118 14.48 -5.26 -3.53
CA GLY A 118 15.21 -5.38 -4.78
C GLY A 118 16.72 -5.49 -4.59
N ALA A 119 17.28 -4.70 -3.67
CA ALA A 119 18.72 -4.65 -3.36
C ALA A 119 19.23 -5.91 -2.65
N GLU A 120 18.41 -6.56 -1.84
CA GLU A 120 18.78 -7.75 -1.04
C GLU A 120 18.59 -9.07 -1.81
N ARG A 121 18.23 -9.04 -3.11
CA ARG A 121 17.99 -10.26 -3.88
C ARG A 121 19.29 -10.96 -4.31
N PRO A 122 19.25 -12.30 -4.48
CA PRO A 122 20.37 -13.05 -5.04
C PRO A 122 20.77 -12.55 -6.43
N GLU A 123 22.06 -12.65 -6.79
CA GLU A 123 22.61 -12.19 -8.08
C GLU A 123 21.83 -12.68 -9.31
N LYS A 124 21.29 -13.91 -9.25
CA LYS A 124 20.48 -14.50 -10.34
C LYS A 124 19.19 -13.70 -10.64
N LEU A 125 18.70 -12.94 -9.66
CA LEU A 125 17.51 -12.08 -9.76
C LEU A 125 17.85 -10.59 -9.75
N ALA A 126 19.13 -10.22 -9.56
CA ALA A 126 19.54 -8.82 -9.42
C ALA A 126 19.23 -7.98 -10.67
N ASN A 127 19.19 -8.60 -11.85
CA ASN A 127 18.88 -7.92 -13.11
C ASN A 127 17.38 -7.83 -13.42
N ALA A 128 16.51 -8.53 -12.68
CA ALA A 128 15.07 -8.54 -12.94
C ALA A 128 14.36 -7.57 -12.00
N GLU A 129 13.80 -6.47 -12.47
CA GLU A 129 13.07 -5.52 -11.61
C GLU A 129 11.85 -6.17 -10.92
N ILE A 130 11.55 -5.79 -9.67
CA ILE A 130 10.32 -6.22 -9.00
C ILE A 130 9.14 -5.52 -9.66
N GLN A 131 8.26 -6.29 -10.30
CA GLN A 131 7.10 -5.72 -10.96
C GLN A 131 6.10 -5.16 -9.93
N CYS A 132 5.81 -3.87 -10.00
CA CYS A 132 4.79 -3.24 -9.16
C CYS A 132 3.43 -3.23 -9.88
N ILE A 133 2.40 -3.78 -9.24
CA ILE A 133 1.03 -3.86 -9.75
C ILE A 133 0.10 -3.12 -8.79
N PHE A 134 -0.63 -2.13 -9.29
CA PHE A 134 -1.59 -1.34 -8.51
C PHE A 134 -3.03 -1.62 -8.94
N GLN A 135 -3.91 -1.75 -7.96
CA GLN A 135 -5.36 -1.86 -8.18
C GLN A 135 -6.09 -1.00 -7.15
N GLU A 136 -6.76 0.03 -7.64
CA GLU A 136 -7.53 0.98 -6.84
C GLU A 136 -8.75 1.44 -7.67
N PRO A 137 -9.99 1.16 -7.22
CA PRO A 137 -11.19 1.60 -7.94
C PRO A 137 -11.33 3.13 -8.05
N LEU A 138 -10.69 3.90 -7.17
CA LEU A 138 -10.77 5.36 -7.17
C LEU A 138 -9.77 6.05 -8.11
N PHE A 139 -8.86 5.33 -8.77
CA PHE A 139 -7.89 5.96 -9.67
C PHE A 139 -8.56 6.59 -10.89
N THR A 140 -8.34 7.89 -11.03
CA THR A 140 -8.61 8.67 -12.24
C THR A 140 -7.62 8.35 -13.35
N ASP A 141 -7.96 8.72 -14.59
CA ASP A 141 -7.06 8.55 -15.74
C ASP A 141 -5.70 9.23 -15.53
N ALA A 142 -5.69 10.42 -14.92
CA ALA A 142 -4.46 11.14 -14.61
C ALA A 142 -3.56 10.39 -13.62
N GLU A 143 -4.14 9.72 -12.62
CA GLU A 143 -3.40 8.88 -11.66
C GLU A 143 -2.87 7.61 -12.31
N ARG A 144 -3.68 6.98 -13.19
CA ARG A 144 -3.25 5.83 -13.98
C ARG A 144 -2.07 6.20 -14.87
N THR A 145 -2.16 7.31 -15.60
CA THR A 145 -1.05 7.83 -16.42
C THR A 145 0.17 8.11 -15.56
N PHE A 146 0.02 8.79 -14.42
CA PHE A 146 1.13 9.07 -13.51
C PHE A 146 1.88 7.80 -13.05
N LEU A 147 1.15 6.75 -12.65
CA LEU A 147 1.73 5.48 -12.21
C LEU A 147 2.38 4.71 -13.37
N VAL A 148 1.72 4.67 -14.54
CA VAL A 148 2.27 4.01 -15.75
C VAL A 148 3.54 4.71 -16.25
N ASP A 149 3.58 6.05 -16.21
CA ASP A 149 4.76 6.85 -16.54
C ASP A 149 5.95 6.60 -15.59
N MET A 150 5.70 6.03 -14.41
CA MET A 150 6.74 5.57 -13.48
C MET A 150 7.14 4.10 -13.70
N GLY A 151 6.61 3.43 -14.73
CA GLY A 151 6.90 2.04 -15.05
C GLY A 151 6.05 1.02 -14.30
N HIS A 152 5.01 1.46 -13.59
CA HIS A 152 4.14 0.56 -12.84
C HIS A 152 2.97 0.05 -13.67
N ARG A 153 2.49 -1.15 -13.35
CA ARG A 153 1.29 -1.71 -13.97
C ARG A 153 0.07 -1.31 -13.15
N VAL A 154 -0.91 -0.66 -13.76
CA VAL A 154 -2.18 -0.32 -13.11
C VAL A 154 -3.29 -1.15 -13.77
N VAL A 155 -4.08 -1.84 -12.96
CA VAL A 155 -5.09 -2.79 -13.43
C VAL A 155 -6.40 -2.62 -12.68
N ASP A 156 -7.48 -3.08 -13.31
CA ASP A 156 -8.78 -3.16 -12.67
C ASP A 156 -8.94 -4.45 -11.87
N HIS A 157 -9.88 -4.43 -10.92
CA HIS A 157 -10.28 -5.61 -10.18
C HIS A 157 -10.82 -6.70 -11.13
N PRO A 158 -10.49 -8.00 -10.94
CA PRO A 158 -9.72 -8.61 -9.84
C PRO A 158 -8.23 -8.89 -10.16
N VAL A 159 -7.67 -8.23 -11.17
CA VAL A 159 -6.39 -8.68 -11.78
C VAL A 159 -5.24 -8.67 -10.79
N ALA A 160 -5.11 -7.64 -9.93
CA ALA A 160 -4.02 -7.58 -8.96
C ALA A 160 -4.26 -8.53 -7.77
N CYS A 161 -5.51 -8.73 -7.35
CA CYS A 161 -5.85 -9.72 -6.31
C CYS A 161 -5.40 -11.12 -6.73
N ARG A 162 -5.64 -11.48 -7.99
CA ARG A 162 -5.27 -12.80 -8.55
C ARG A 162 -3.78 -12.92 -8.89
N ALA A 163 -3.02 -11.84 -8.83
CA ALA A 163 -1.58 -11.84 -9.07
C ALA A 163 -0.76 -12.17 -7.82
N VAL A 164 -1.40 -12.27 -6.64
CA VAL A 164 -0.72 -12.60 -5.38
C VAL A 164 -0.24 -14.06 -5.41
N THR A 165 1.05 -14.23 -5.20
CA THR A 165 1.76 -15.52 -5.20
C THR A 165 2.68 -15.62 -3.97
N SER A 166 3.27 -16.79 -3.73
CA SER A 166 4.16 -17.01 -2.58
C SER A 166 5.47 -16.20 -2.61
N ASP A 167 5.83 -15.64 -3.77
CA ASP A 167 6.98 -14.76 -3.99
C ASP A 167 6.56 -13.28 -4.17
N SER A 168 5.38 -12.93 -3.67
CA SER A 168 4.86 -11.56 -3.74
C SER A 168 5.02 -10.77 -2.44
N LEU A 169 5.12 -9.45 -2.57
CA LEU A 169 4.78 -8.50 -1.52
C LEU A 169 3.30 -8.11 -1.72
N LEU A 170 2.45 -8.34 -0.72
CA LEU A 170 1.11 -7.77 -0.69
C LEU A 170 1.09 -6.54 0.23
N TYR A 171 0.78 -5.38 -0.34
CA TYR A 171 0.58 -4.13 0.37
C TYR A 171 -0.87 -3.70 0.22
N GLY A 172 -1.61 -3.67 1.32
CA GLY A 172 -3.01 -3.32 1.32
C GLY A 172 -3.39 -2.76 2.66
N VAL A 173 -3.26 -1.45 2.85
CA VAL A 173 -3.59 -0.79 4.12
C VAL A 173 -5.02 -0.26 4.03
N HIS A 174 -5.86 -0.61 4.99
CA HIS A 174 -7.30 -0.31 5.02
C HIS A 174 -8.16 -1.05 3.98
N LEU A 175 -7.79 -2.29 3.61
CA LEU A 175 -8.67 -3.12 2.77
C LEU A 175 -9.80 -3.74 3.56
N TYR A 176 -10.93 -3.96 2.89
CA TYR A 176 -12.03 -4.75 3.43
C TYR A 176 -11.66 -6.24 3.52
N ARG A 177 -12.24 -6.93 4.52
CA ARG A 177 -12.03 -8.37 4.78
C ARG A 177 -12.17 -9.24 3.53
N ASP A 178 -13.20 -9.01 2.71
CA ASP A 178 -13.46 -9.83 1.52
C ASP A 178 -12.35 -9.70 0.47
N LEU A 179 -11.74 -8.51 0.37
CA LEU A 179 -10.64 -8.27 -0.55
C LEU A 179 -9.34 -8.94 -0.06
N TYR A 180 -9.10 -8.99 1.25
CA TYR A 180 -8.01 -9.82 1.80
C TYR A 180 -8.27 -11.30 1.56
N GLN A 181 -9.49 -11.77 1.76
CA GLN A 181 -9.86 -13.17 1.52
C GLN A 181 -9.63 -13.57 0.06
N GLU A 182 -9.96 -12.69 -0.89
CA GLU A 182 -9.69 -12.94 -2.30
C GLU A 182 -8.20 -12.94 -2.61
N ALA A 183 -7.46 -11.92 -2.17
CA ALA A 183 -6.02 -11.78 -2.45
C ALA A 183 -5.18 -12.90 -1.81
N LEU A 184 -5.53 -13.35 -0.61
CA LEU A 184 -4.80 -14.39 0.13
C LEU A 184 -5.34 -15.81 -0.12
N GLY A 185 -6.42 -15.93 -0.89
CA GLY A 185 -7.12 -17.21 -1.06
C GLY A 185 -6.34 -18.26 -1.86
N ALA A 186 -5.45 -17.83 -2.76
CA ALA A 186 -4.66 -18.72 -3.60
C ALA A 186 -3.29 -19.09 -2.98
N ALA A 187 -2.62 -18.12 -2.36
CA ALA A 187 -1.30 -18.29 -1.76
C ALA A 187 -1.06 -17.21 -0.69
N LEU A 188 -0.23 -17.54 0.31
CA LEU A 188 0.28 -16.55 1.26
C LEU A 188 1.51 -15.85 0.68
N PRO A 189 1.57 -14.51 0.68
CA PRO A 189 2.69 -13.75 0.14
C PRO A 189 3.95 -13.91 1.01
N ALA A 190 5.12 -13.68 0.43
CA ALA A 190 6.39 -13.65 1.16
C ALA A 190 6.44 -12.50 2.18
N MET A 191 5.77 -11.39 1.89
CA MET A 191 5.60 -10.27 2.79
C MET A 191 4.18 -9.72 2.69
N PHE A 192 3.60 -9.40 3.85
CA PHE A 192 2.29 -8.76 3.95
C PHE A 192 2.39 -7.48 4.78
N VAL A 193 1.85 -6.39 4.24
CA VAL A 193 1.66 -5.12 4.94
C VAL A 193 0.18 -4.75 4.82
N GLY A 194 -0.55 -4.78 5.93
CA GLY A 194 -1.97 -4.48 5.90
C GLY A 194 -2.55 -4.08 7.25
N THR A 195 -3.87 -4.05 7.31
CA THR A 195 -4.63 -3.73 8.51
C THR A 195 -4.64 -4.92 9.46
N ASP A 196 -4.42 -4.64 10.74
CA ASP A 196 -4.41 -5.64 11.79
C ASP A 196 -5.76 -6.37 11.91
N TRP A 197 -5.71 -7.67 12.20
CA TRP A 197 -6.87 -8.54 12.30
C TRP A 197 -7.88 -8.04 13.35
N ASP A 198 -7.37 -7.54 14.48
CA ASP A 198 -8.16 -6.98 15.58
C ASP A 198 -9.04 -5.79 15.17
N THR A 199 -8.81 -5.21 13.98
CA THR A 199 -9.65 -4.14 13.44
C THR A 199 -11.03 -4.63 13.01
N TRP A 200 -11.19 -5.93 12.72
CA TRP A 200 -12.42 -6.50 12.13
C TRP A 200 -13.23 -7.40 13.07
N ASP A 201 -12.66 -7.85 14.18
CA ASP A 201 -13.28 -8.77 15.16
C ASP A 201 -14.10 -8.06 16.27
N GLY A 202 -14.50 -6.80 16.05
CA GLY A 202 -15.23 -5.94 17.02
C GLY A 202 -16.74 -5.83 16.84
#